data_AF-A0A8T2JIG4-F1
#
_entry.id   AF-A0A8T2JIG4-F1
#
_cell.length_a   1.000
_cell.length_b   1.000
_cell.length_c   1.000
_cell.angle_alpha   90.00
_cell.angle_beta   90.00
_cell.angle_gamma   90.00
#
_symmetry.space_group_name_H-M   'P 1'
#
loop_
_entity.id
_entity.type
_entity.pdbx_description
1 polymer ?
#
loop_
_entity_poly.entity_id
_entity_poly.type
_entity_poly.pdbx_seq_one_letter_code
_entity_poly.pdbx_strand_id
1 'polypeptide(L)'
;MSQRIVCDRRLIHLYVNQARLLERKATQCTDRPLLLVPIFVPNVEVRLADWQNMTTLHQGSEILSHLKLLLNATKDAKTPECLTQQLLKITQSIKEISGLVNKAVQLVKTNSSIPLEASFSISDGRHISTSDSTEIFHRFLKLLLGKVSLFLHRLRDGSCR
;
A
#
# COMPACT_ATOMS: atom_id res chain seq x y z
N MET A 1 2.58 22.87 10.40
CA MET A 1 1.52 22.67 9.37
C MET A 1 1.28 21.21 8.93
N SER A 2 2.07 20.20 9.37
CA SER A 2 2.10 18.86 8.73
C SER A 2 1.14 17.79 9.29
N GLN A 3 0.69 17.87 10.55
CA GLN A 3 -0.16 16.82 11.15
C GLN A 3 -1.59 16.76 10.60
N ARG A 4 -2.09 17.86 9.99
CA ARG A 4 -3.48 17.95 9.49
C ARG A 4 -3.76 17.03 8.30
N ILE A 5 -2.75 16.68 7.49
CA ILE A 5 -2.98 15.96 6.23
C ILE A 5 -3.31 14.47 6.46
N VAL A 6 -2.69 13.84 7.46
CA VAL A 6 -2.96 12.44 7.83
C VAL A 6 -4.38 12.28 8.39
N CYS A 7 -4.94 13.35 8.94
CA CYS A 7 -6.26 13.38 9.55
C CYS A 7 -7.39 13.79 8.58
N ASP A 8 -7.07 14.22 7.34
CA ASP A 8 -8.10 14.58 6.34
C ASP A 8 -8.79 13.32 5.81
N ARG A 9 -10.09 13.19 6.12
CA ARG A 9 -10.92 12.05 5.73
C ARG A 9 -11.05 11.88 4.21
N ARG A 10 -10.91 12.97 3.45
CA ARG A 10 -11.11 12.98 1.99
C ARG A 10 -9.88 12.46 1.25
N LEU A 11 -8.72 12.47 1.89
CA LEU A 11 -7.46 12.14 1.26
C LEU A 11 -7.43 10.69 0.76
N ILE A 12 -7.91 9.74 1.57
CA ILE A 12 -7.95 8.34 1.17
C ILE A 12 -8.89 8.10 -0.02
N HIS A 13 -10.03 8.80 -0.06
CA HIS A 13 -10.96 8.71 -1.20
C HIS A 13 -10.33 9.22 -2.50
N LEU A 14 -9.53 10.28 -2.43
CA LEU A 14 -8.79 10.81 -3.58
C LEU A 14 -7.82 9.75 -4.13
N TYR A 15 -7.00 9.14 -3.26
CA TYR A 15 -6.04 8.12 -3.68
C TYR A 15 -6.72 6.85 -4.21
N VAL A 16 -7.82 6.41 -3.58
CA VAL A 16 -8.61 5.26 -4.07
C VAL A 16 -9.15 5.53 -5.47
N ASN A 17 -9.70 6.72 -5.71
CA ASN A 17 -10.24 7.08 -7.02
C ASN A 17 -9.14 7.16 -8.10
N GLN A 18 -7.97 7.70 -7.74
CA GLN A 18 -6.80 7.72 -8.61
C GLN A 18 -6.32 6.29 -8.94
N ALA A 19 -6.20 5.42 -7.94
CA ALA A 19 -5.80 4.03 -8.13
C ALA A 19 -6.79 3.26 -9.01
N ARG A 20 -8.11 3.41 -8.80
CA ARG A 20 -9.15 2.83 -9.68
C ARG A 20 -9.04 3.31 -11.12
N LEU A 21 -8.68 4.57 -11.33
CA LEU A 21 -8.48 5.09 -12.69
C LEU A 21 -7.26 4.45 -13.34
N LEU A 22 -6.15 4.31 -12.60
CA LEU A 22 -4.93 3.68 -13.11
C LEU A 22 -5.13 2.19 -13.40
N GLU A 23 -5.81 1.46 -12.52
CA GLU A 23 -6.17 0.05 -12.74
C GLU A 23 -7.02 -0.10 -14.02
N ARG A 24 -8.07 0.71 -14.19
CA ARG A 24 -8.89 0.71 -15.42
C ARG A 24 -8.09 1.05 -16.68
N LYS A 25 -7.15 2.00 -16.60
CA LYS A 25 -6.29 2.34 -17.75
C LYS A 25 -5.33 1.22 -18.09
N ALA A 26 -4.79 0.50 -17.09
CA ALA A 26 -3.95 -0.67 -17.31
C ALA A 26 -4.74 -1.79 -18.03
N THR A 27 -5.99 -2.03 -17.63
CA THR A 27 -6.88 -3.02 -18.28
C THR A 27 -7.42 -2.58 -19.66
N GLN A 28 -7.17 -1.34 -20.07
CA GLN A 28 -7.48 -0.86 -21.42
C GLN A 28 -6.31 -1.00 -22.41
N CYS A 29 -5.09 -1.24 -21.93
CA CYS A 29 -3.96 -1.53 -22.82
C CYS A 29 -4.21 -2.84 -23.57
N THR A 30 -4.21 -2.83 -24.91
CA THR A 30 -4.48 -4.01 -25.74
C THR A 30 -3.36 -5.05 -25.67
N ASP A 31 -2.11 -4.60 -25.55
CA ASP A 31 -0.95 -5.46 -25.41
C ASP A 31 -0.57 -5.65 -23.94
N ARG A 32 -0.86 -6.85 -23.40
CA ARG A 32 -0.61 -7.25 -22.00
C ARG A 32 -0.02 -8.67 -21.94
N PRO A 33 1.22 -8.85 -22.42
CA PRO A 33 1.86 -10.15 -22.34
C PRO A 33 2.15 -10.50 -20.88
N LEU A 34 2.11 -11.79 -20.58
CA LEU A 34 2.62 -12.29 -19.31
C LEU A 34 4.13 -12.08 -19.25
N LEU A 35 4.62 -11.72 -18.06
CA LEU A 35 6.04 -11.57 -17.80
C LEU A 35 6.74 -12.93 -17.87
N LEU A 36 7.88 -12.98 -18.57
CA LEU A 36 8.74 -14.17 -18.64
C LEU A 36 9.33 -14.54 -17.28
N VAL A 37 9.69 -13.54 -16.49
CA VAL A 37 10.14 -13.70 -15.11
C VAL A 37 9.02 -13.20 -14.20
N PRO A 38 8.43 -14.05 -13.35
CA PRO A 38 7.40 -13.63 -12.42
C PRO A 38 7.89 -12.56 -11.45
N ILE A 39 6.99 -11.66 -11.07
CA ILE A 39 7.20 -10.63 -10.05
C ILE A 39 6.52 -11.03 -8.75
N PHE A 40 6.98 -10.44 -7.64
CA PHE A 40 6.37 -10.63 -6.33
C PHE A 40 5.50 -9.43 -5.96
N VAL A 41 4.23 -9.69 -5.66
CA VAL A 41 3.27 -8.69 -5.20
C VAL A 41 2.76 -9.03 -3.80
N PRO A 42 2.36 -8.05 -2.97
CA PRO A 42 1.92 -8.34 -1.61
C PRO A 42 0.58 -9.07 -1.55
N ASN A 43 0.43 -9.94 -0.55
CA ASN A 43 -0.86 -10.42 -0.11
C ASN A 43 -1.52 -9.37 0.79
N VAL A 44 -2.45 -8.63 0.22
CA VAL A 44 -3.07 -7.44 0.84
C VAL A 44 -4.42 -7.74 1.51
N GLU A 45 -4.80 -9.01 1.62
CA GLU A 45 -6.04 -9.40 2.30
C GLU A 45 -6.05 -8.96 3.76
N VAL A 46 -7.23 -8.51 4.20
CA VAL A 46 -7.46 -8.10 5.58
C VAL A 46 -8.13 -9.25 6.33
N ARG A 47 -7.37 -9.90 7.20
CA ARG A 47 -7.94 -10.76 8.25
C ARG A 47 -8.31 -9.87 9.43
N LEU A 48 -9.59 -9.53 9.56
CA LEU A 48 -10.05 -8.48 10.49
C LEU A 48 -9.67 -8.79 11.95
N ALA A 49 -9.77 -10.05 12.37
CA ALA A 49 -9.38 -10.47 13.72
C ALA A 49 -7.89 -10.20 13.99
N ASP A 50 -7.00 -10.65 13.09
CA ASP A 50 -5.55 -10.42 13.20
C ASP A 50 -5.25 -8.92 13.17
N TRP A 51 -5.89 -8.19 12.26
CA TRP A 51 -5.66 -6.76 12.06
C TRP A 51 -6.01 -5.93 13.29
N GLN A 52 -7.14 -6.21 13.96
CA GLN A 52 -7.57 -5.49 15.15
C GLN A 52 -6.65 -5.72 16.35
N ASN A 53 -6.07 -6.92 16.46
CA ASN A 53 -5.13 -7.29 17.52
C ASN A 53 -3.73 -6.67 17.33
N MET A 54 -3.41 -6.15 16.14
CA MET A 54 -2.15 -5.44 15.90
C MET A 54 -2.13 -4.07 16.58
N THR A 55 -0.96 -3.65 17.07
CA THR A 55 -0.72 -2.25 17.46
C THR A 55 -0.80 -1.35 16.23
N THR A 56 -1.12 -0.07 16.42
CA THR A 56 -1.13 0.91 15.32
C THR A 56 0.25 1.01 14.63
N LEU A 57 1.34 0.88 15.38
CA LEU A 57 2.70 0.83 14.82
C LEU A 57 2.95 -0.40 13.94
N HIS A 58 2.43 -1.57 14.34
CA HIS A 58 2.52 -2.79 13.54
C HIS A 58 1.70 -2.68 12.25
N GLN A 59 0.48 -2.17 12.33
CA GLN A 59 -0.36 -1.93 11.14
C GLN A 59 0.35 -1.04 10.12
N GLY A 60 0.94 0.07 10.58
CA GLY A 60 1.67 0.98 9.69
C GLY A 60 2.94 0.36 9.11
N SER A 61 3.71 -0.37 9.90
CA SER A 61 4.91 -1.09 9.43
C SER A 61 4.57 -2.16 8.39
N GLU A 62 3.47 -2.90 8.57
CA GLU A 62 2.99 -3.88 7.60
C GLU A 62 2.59 -3.22 6.28
N ILE A 63 1.86 -2.11 6.32
CA ILE A 63 1.50 -1.34 5.12
C ILE A 63 2.76 -0.88 4.37
N LEU A 64 3.75 -0.33 5.08
CA LEU A 64 5.02 0.12 4.49
C LEU A 64 5.78 -1.04 3.83
N SER A 65 5.74 -2.23 4.42
CA SER A 65 6.32 -3.44 3.84
C SER A 65 5.64 -3.82 2.50
N HIS A 66 4.30 -3.80 2.45
CA HIS A 66 3.56 -4.07 1.21
C HIS A 66 3.83 -3.02 0.13
N LEU A 67 3.90 -1.74 0.50
CA LEU A 67 4.22 -0.66 -0.45
C LEU A 67 5.63 -0.80 -1.02
N LYS A 68 6.62 -1.19 -0.19
CA LYS A 68 7.97 -1.48 -0.64
C LYS A 68 7.98 -2.64 -1.64
N LEU A 69 7.22 -3.70 -1.39
CA LEU A 69 7.11 -4.82 -2.30
C LEU A 69 6.48 -4.42 -3.64
N LEU A 70 5.42 -3.60 -3.64
CA LEU A 70 4.84 -3.05 -4.86
C LEU A 70 5.84 -2.18 -5.64
N LEU A 71 6.66 -1.38 -4.96
CA LEU A 71 7.71 -0.60 -5.61
C LEU A 71 8.76 -1.47 -6.28
N ASN A 72 9.13 -2.60 -5.67
CA ASN A 72 10.03 -3.56 -6.29
C ASN A 72 9.38 -4.18 -7.54
N ALA A 73 8.13 -4.64 -7.41
CA ALA A 73 7.37 -5.19 -8.54
C ALA A 73 7.29 -4.24 -9.74
N THR A 74 7.10 -2.92 -9.50
CA THR A 74 7.09 -1.93 -10.59
C THR A 74 8.43 -1.76 -11.31
N LYS A 75 9.56 -2.03 -10.63
CA LYS A 75 10.90 -1.96 -11.23
C LYS A 75 11.22 -3.23 -12.03
N ASP A 76 10.74 -4.37 -11.54
CA ASP A 76 11.04 -5.68 -12.10
C ASP A 76 10.14 -5.99 -13.32
N ALA A 77 8.96 -5.38 -13.41
CA ALA A 77 8.03 -5.54 -14.52
C ALA A 77 8.52 -4.85 -15.80
N LYS A 78 8.86 -5.64 -16.82
CA LYS A 78 9.16 -5.16 -18.19
C LYS A 78 7.92 -5.33 -19.06
N THR A 79 7.31 -4.22 -19.47
CA THR A 79 6.01 -4.23 -20.16
C THR A 79 6.02 -3.38 -21.45
N PRO A 80 5.06 -3.59 -22.36
CA PRO A 80 4.85 -2.71 -23.51
C PRO A 80 4.58 -1.26 -23.11
N GLU A 81 4.74 -0.34 -24.05
CA GLU A 81 4.72 1.11 -23.80
C GLU A 81 3.47 1.57 -23.04
N CYS A 82 2.27 1.16 -23.47
CA CYS A 82 1.01 1.55 -22.82
C CYS A 82 1.00 1.26 -21.32
N LEU A 83 1.41 0.05 -20.95
CA LEU A 83 1.39 -0.41 -19.57
C LEU A 83 2.53 0.20 -18.77
N THR A 84 3.71 0.38 -19.39
CA THR A 84 4.85 1.10 -18.80
C THR A 84 4.46 2.52 -18.39
N GLN A 85 3.69 3.23 -19.22
CA GLN A 85 3.19 4.57 -18.87
C GLN A 85 2.25 4.56 -17.66
N GLN A 86 1.44 3.51 -17.48
CA GLN A 86 0.61 3.37 -16.28
C GLN A 86 1.44 2.95 -15.06
N LEU A 87 2.48 2.11 -15.24
CA LEU A 87 3.39 1.68 -14.19
C LEU A 87 4.16 2.87 -13.59
N LEU A 88 4.59 3.83 -14.41
CA LEU A 88 5.20 5.07 -13.91
C LEU A 88 4.26 5.86 -13.01
N LYS A 89 2.98 5.98 -13.40
CA LYS A 89 1.96 6.72 -12.63
C LYS A 89 1.62 6.03 -11.32
N ILE A 90 1.45 4.71 -11.32
CA ILE A 90 1.17 3.98 -10.08
C ILE A 90 2.40 3.95 -9.16
N THR A 91 3.62 3.88 -9.71
CA THR A 91 4.86 3.99 -8.93
C THR A 91 4.89 5.30 -8.14
N GLN A 92 4.51 6.41 -8.78
CA GLN A 92 4.44 7.71 -8.12
C GLN A 92 3.36 7.72 -7.02
N SER A 93 2.17 7.18 -7.30
CA SER A 93 1.09 7.06 -6.31
C SER A 93 1.49 6.20 -5.09
N ILE A 94 2.21 5.09 -5.31
CA ILE A 94 2.73 4.24 -4.23
C ILE A 94 3.74 5.02 -3.36
N LYS A 95 4.63 5.82 -3.96
CA LYS A 95 5.59 6.66 -3.21
C LYS A 95 4.88 7.70 -2.34
N GLU A 96 3.85 8.34 -2.88
CA GLU A 96 3.05 9.33 -2.15
C GLU A 96 2.36 8.71 -0.94
N ILE A 97 1.70 7.56 -1.12
CA ILE A 97 1.08 6.80 -0.04
C ILE A 97 2.12 6.32 0.98
N SER A 98 3.30 5.87 0.53
CA SER A 98 4.39 5.50 1.44
C SER A 98 4.82 6.67 2.31
N GLY A 99 4.93 7.86 1.73
CA GLY A 99 5.22 9.09 2.47
C GLY A 99 4.14 9.43 3.49
N LEU A 100 2.85 9.29 3.11
CA LEU A 100 1.72 9.53 4.00
C LEU A 100 1.72 8.56 5.19
N VAL A 101 1.85 7.25 4.92
CA VAL A 101 1.87 6.20 5.95
C VAL A 101 3.08 6.35 6.86
N ASN A 102 4.25 6.67 6.31
CA ASN A 102 5.45 6.91 7.11
C ASN A 102 5.25 8.09 8.08
N LYS A 103 4.71 9.22 7.60
CA LYS A 103 4.35 10.37 8.47
C LYS A 103 3.37 9.96 9.57
N ALA A 104 2.38 9.14 9.23
CA ALA A 104 1.39 8.64 10.16
C ALA A 104 2.00 7.72 11.23
N VAL A 105 2.91 6.82 10.85
CA VAL A 105 3.67 5.98 11.80
C VAL A 105 4.53 6.85 12.73
N GLN A 106 5.19 7.89 12.21
CA GLN A 106 5.96 8.81 13.06
C GLN A 106 5.09 9.54 14.07
N LEU A 107 3.88 9.98 13.66
CA LEU A 107 2.91 10.59 14.58
C LEU A 107 2.51 9.66 15.73
N VAL A 108 2.32 8.37 15.44
CA VAL A 108 2.03 7.39 16.49
C VAL A 108 3.21 7.25 17.44
N LYS A 109 4.44 7.11 16.90
CA LYS A 109 5.65 6.97 17.70
C LYS A 109 5.85 8.15 18.66
N THR A 110 5.64 9.38 18.19
CA THR A 110 5.79 10.57 19.03
C THR A 110 4.77 10.64 20.16
N ASN A 111 3.58 10.06 19.97
CA ASN A 111 2.51 10.08 20.96
C ASN A 111 2.53 8.88 21.91
N SER A 112 3.39 7.88 21.66
CA SER A 112 3.51 6.68 22.48
C SER A 112 4.85 6.66 23.20
N SER A 113 4.84 6.75 24.54
CA SER A 113 6.02 6.64 25.41
C SER A 113 6.57 5.21 25.55
N ILE A 114 6.33 4.31 24.57
CA ILE A 114 6.55 2.87 24.71
C ILE A 114 7.87 2.46 24.05
N PRO A 115 8.80 1.80 24.77
CA PRO A 115 10.00 1.20 24.18
C PRO A 115 9.64 0.02 23.28
N LEU A 116 10.36 -0.09 22.16
CA LEU A 116 10.11 -1.02 21.08
C LEU A 116 10.56 -2.45 21.47
N GLU A 117 9.67 -3.28 22.01
CA GLU A 117 9.92 -4.71 22.15
C GLU A 117 9.78 -5.38 20.77
N ALA A 118 10.94 -5.72 20.19
CA ALA A 118 11.04 -6.47 18.95
C ALA A 118 11.03 -7.97 19.26
N SER A 119 9.99 -8.67 18.80
CA SER A 119 10.09 -10.08 18.43
C SER A 119 9.10 -10.34 17.29
N PHE A 120 9.65 -10.37 16.07
CA PHE A 120 8.87 -10.46 14.84
C PHE A 120 8.90 -11.90 14.30
N SER A 121 7.82 -12.64 14.50
CA SER A 121 7.55 -13.82 13.68
C SER A 121 6.83 -13.36 12.41
N ILE A 122 7.62 -13.22 11.35
CA ILE A 122 7.16 -12.87 10.00
C ILE A 122 6.57 -14.15 9.39
N SER A 123 5.24 -14.27 9.33
CA SER A 123 4.63 -15.43 8.68
C SER A 123 4.93 -15.44 7.17
N ASP A 124 5.16 -16.65 6.66
CA ASP A 124 5.68 -17.02 5.34
C ASP A 124 4.67 -16.82 4.18
N GLY A 125 3.67 -15.93 4.35
CA GLY A 125 2.52 -15.78 3.44
C GLY A 125 2.27 -14.36 2.92
N ARG A 126 3.24 -13.47 3.01
CA ARG A 126 3.05 -12.02 2.74
C ARG A 126 3.03 -11.63 1.27
N HIS A 127 3.38 -12.53 0.37
CA HIS A 127 3.53 -12.20 -1.05
C HIS A 127 3.10 -13.35 -1.94
N ILE A 128 2.80 -13.00 -3.18
CA ILE A 128 2.33 -13.90 -4.22
C ILE A 128 3.24 -13.68 -5.44
N SER A 129 3.66 -14.76 -6.07
CA SER A 129 4.36 -14.71 -7.35
C SER A 129 3.35 -14.68 -8.49
N THR A 130 3.53 -13.79 -9.46
CA THR A 130 2.64 -13.65 -10.62
C THR A 130 3.41 -13.21 -11.86
N SER A 131 3.01 -13.73 -13.02
CA SER A 131 3.46 -13.22 -14.31
C SER A 131 2.57 -12.10 -14.86
N ASP A 132 1.41 -11.84 -14.26
CA ASP A 132 0.53 -10.76 -14.68
C ASP A 132 0.95 -9.44 -13.99
N SER A 133 1.50 -8.52 -14.77
CA SER A 133 1.91 -7.19 -14.27
C SER A 133 0.74 -6.29 -13.88
N THR A 134 -0.48 -6.58 -14.32
CA THR A 134 -1.67 -5.81 -13.92
C THR A 134 -2.04 -6.04 -12.45
N GLU A 135 -1.57 -7.13 -11.85
CA GLU A 135 -1.74 -7.41 -10.41
C GLU A 135 -1.13 -6.30 -9.54
N ILE A 136 -0.11 -5.56 -10.00
CA ILE A 136 0.44 -4.41 -9.26
C ILE A 136 -0.67 -3.38 -8.98
N PHE A 137 -1.49 -3.09 -9.98
CA PHE A 137 -2.60 -2.13 -9.87
C PHE A 137 -3.68 -2.65 -8.95
N HIS A 138 -4.06 -3.92 -9.14
CA HIS A 138 -5.08 -4.56 -8.35
C HIS A 138 -4.72 -4.62 -6.86
N ARG A 139 -3.48 -5.03 -6.54
CA ARG A 139 -2.99 -5.15 -5.17
C ARG A 139 -2.82 -3.78 -4.52
N PHE A 140 -2.37 -2.77 -5.24
CA PHE A 140 -2.32 -1.41 -4.71
C PHE A 140 -3.73 -0.87 -4.38
N LEU A 141 -4.70 -1.04 -5.28
CA LEU A 141 -6.08 -0.63 -5.02
C LEU A 141 -6.67 -1.37 -3.81
N LYS A 142 -6.51 -2.69 -3.73
CA LYS A 142 -6.97 -3.48 -2.58
C LYS A 142 -6.29 -3.05 -1.27
N LEU A 143 -4.99 -2.73 -1.30
CA LEU A 143 -4.28 -2.21 -0.14
C LEU A 143 -4.88 -0.89 0.36
N LEU A 144 -5.22 0.01 -0.57
CA LEU A 144 -5.87 1.29 -0.25
C LEU A 144 -7.26 1.10 0.35
N LEU A 145 -8.10 0.26 -0.28
CA LEU A 145 -9.46 -0.02 0.18
C LEU A 145 -9.49 -0.75 1.53
N GLY A 146 -8.49 -1.59 1.81
CA GLY A 146 -8.39 -2.38 3.03
C GLY A 146 -7.49 -1.72 4.08
N LYS A 147 -6.28 -2.27 4.22
CA LYS A 147 -5.35 -1.98 5.33
C LYS A 147 -5.10 -0.48 5.51
N VAL A 148 -4.88 0.28 4.43
CA VAL A 148 -4.62 1.73 4.53
C VAL A 148 -5.84 2.48 5.04
N SER A 149 -7.03 2.21 4.49
CA SER A 149 -8.27 2.85 4.95
C SER A 149 -8.54 2.56 6.42
N LEU A 150 -8.36 1.30 6.85
CA LEU A 150 -8.54 0.89 8.24
C LEU A 150 -7.53 1.55 9.18
N PHE A 151 -6.26 1.61 8.77
CA PHE A 151 -5.19 2.26 9.54
C PHE A 151 -5.45 3.76 9.74
N LEU A 152 -5.77 4.48 8.65
CA LEU A 152 -6.07 5.92 8.73
C LEU A 152 -7.33 6.20 9.54
N HIS A 153 -8.34 5.31 9.47
CA HIS A 153 -9.53 5.40 10.33
C HIS A 153 -9.15 5.33 11.81
N ARG A 154 -8.37 4.32 12.21
CA ARG A 154 -7.95 4.12 13.60
C ARG A 154 -7.14 5.31 14.13
N LEU A 155 -6.23 5.83 13.30
CA LEU A 155 -5.43 7.01 13.65
C LEU A 155 -6.28 8.23 13.94
N ARG A 156 -7.34 8.42 13.16
CA ARG A 156 -8.25 9.55 13.33
C ARG A 156 -9.00 9.49 14.65
N ASP A 157 -9.41 8.29 15.06
CA ASP A 157 -10.19 8.12 16.29
C ASP A 157 -9.34 8.34 17.55
N GLY A 158 -8.04 8.04 17.49
CA GLY A 158 -7.13 8.11 18.64
C GLY A 158 -6.10 9.26 18.64
N SER A 159 -5.42 9.52 17.52
CA SER A 159 -4.22 10.39 17.47
C SER A 159 -4.43 11.74 16.77
N CYS A 160 -5.59 11.95 16.15
CA CYS A 160 -5.97 13.22 15.49
C CYS A 160 -6.93 14.07 16.33
N ARG A 161 -7.09 13.76 17.61
CA ARG A 161 -7.84 14.58 18.58
C ARG A 161 -6.94 15.62 19.21
#